data_AF-A0A920VVK0-F1
#
_entry.id   AF-A0A920VVK0-F1
#
_cell.length_a   1.000
_cell.length_b   1.000
_cell.length_c   1.000
_cell.angle_alpha   90.00
_cell.angle_beta   90.00
_cell.angle_gamma   90.00
#
_symmetry.space_group_name_H-M   'P 1'
#
loop_
_entity.id
_entity.type
_entity.pdbx_description
1 polymer ?
#
loop_
_entity_poly.entity_id
_entity_poly.type
_entity_poly.pdbx_seq_one_letter_code
_entity_poly.pdbx_strand_id
1 'polypeptide(L)'
;MTIKELDKPKAEGTEEFIMNQTMMRIKDADISLDFYVNVLGMTLIKKLDFPSMEFTLFFLGYLREEDKPVPDGPQERAEYAFSQKAMIELTHNWGTEKDGSFSYHDGNSDPRGFGHIGITVPDVYAACNRFEELGVEFVKNQMMEI
;
A
#
# COMPACT_ATOMS: atom_id res chain seq x y z
N MET A 1 -19.67 1.39 -24.60
CA MET A 1 -20.00 0.71 -23.35
C MET A 1 -20.36 1.77 -22.31
N THR A 2 -21.61 1.82 -21.87
CA THR A 2 -22.10 2.80 -20.88
C THR A 2 -22.08 2.20 -19.47
N ILE A 3 -22.15 3.04 -18.43
CA ILE A 3 -22.29 2.56 -17.04
C ILE A 3 -23.48 1.60 -16.93
N LYS A 4 -24.60 1.94 -17.58
CA LYS A 4 -25.82 1.12 -17.59
C LYS A 4 -25.64 -0.22 -18.31
N GLU A 5 -24.76 -0.29 -19.30
CA GLU A 5 -24.42 -1.56 -19.98
C GLU A 5 -23.47 -2.45 -19.15
N LEU A 6 -22.78 -1.87 -18.17
CA LEU A 6 -21.88 -2.56 -17.24
C LEU A 6 -22.53 -2.90 -15.90
N ASP A 7 -23.69 -2.31 -15.62
CA ASP A 7 -24.52 -2.61 -14.45
C ASP A 7 -25.26 -3.95 -14.64
N LYS A 8 -24.48 -5.03 -14.66
CA LYS A 8 -24.94 -6.41 -14.76
C LYS A 8 -24.83 -7.08 -13.40
N PRO A 9 -25.59 -8.16 -13.14
CA PRO A 9 -25.33 -9.03 -12.01
C PRO A 9 -23.86 -9.44 -11.96
N LYS A 10 -23.32 -9.60 -10.75
CA LYS A 10 -21.98 -10.14 -10.56
C LYS A 10 -21.84 -11.46 -11.31
N ALA A 11 -20.65 -11.71 -11.86
CA ALA A 11 -20.36 -12.99 -12.49
C ALA A 11 -20.52 -14.12 -11.45
N GLU A 12 -21.23 -15.18 -11.83
CA GLU A 12 -21.44 -16.34 -10.96
C GLU A 12 -20.10 -16.89 -10.44
N GLY A 13 -20.03 -17.18 -9.15
CA GLY A 13 -18.82 -17.67 -8.49
C GLY A 13 -17.81 -16.59 -8.06
N THR A 14 -18.13 -15.30 -8.25
CA THR A 14 -17.28 -14.17 -7.82
C THR A 14 -17.86 -13.39 -6.65
N GLU A 15 -18.93 -13.89 -6.04
CA GLU A 15 -19.72 -13.18 -5.03
C GLU A 15 -18.88 -12.78 -3.80
N GLU A 16 -17.91 -13.62 -3.45
CA GLU A 16 -17.02 -13.47 -2.29
C GLU A 16 -15.63 -12.91 -2.64
N PHE A 17 -15.36 -12.59 -3.91
CA PHE A 17 -14.06 -12.04 -4.29
C PHE A 17 -13.84 -10.66 -3.66
N ILE A 18 -12.61 -10.42 -3.18
CA ILE A 18 -12.19 -9.15 -2.63
C ILE A 18 -10.90 -8.68 -3.33
N MET A 19 -10.80 -7.38 -3.59
CA MET A 19 -9.53 -6.77 -3.93
C MET A 19 -8.72 -6.59 -2.64
N ASN A 20 -8.01 -7.65 -2.25
CA ASN A 20 -7.34 -7.72 -0.96
C ASN A 20 -6.11 -6.80 -0.91
N GLN A 21 -5.24 -6.83 -1.92
CA GLN A 21 -3.93 -6.19 -1.85
C GLN A 21 -3.45 -5.61 -3.18
N THR A 22 -2.60 -4.60 -3.09
CA THR A 22 -1.73 -4.11 -4.18
C THR A 22 -0.29 -4.29 -3.74
N MET A 23 0.52 -4.97 -4.56
CA MET A 23 1.92 -5.25 -4.24
C MET A 23 2.86 -4.22 -4.87
N MET A 24 3.81 -3.71 -4.08
CA MET A 24 4.92 -2.87 -4.56
C MET A 24 6.23 -3.39 -3.97
N ARG A 25 7.28 -3.41 -4.78
CA ARG A 25 8.62 -3.72 -4.28
C ARG A 25 9.25 -2.49 -3.66
N ILE A 26 9.94 -2.67 -2.54
CA ILE A 26 10.61 -1.62 -1.80
C ILE A 26 12.09 -1.94 -1.64
N LYS A 27 12.92 -0.90 -1.78
CA LYS A 27 14.38 -1.02 -1.66
C LYS A 27 14.80 -1.16 -0.20
N ASP A 28 14.20 -0.35 0.67
CA ASP A 28 14.56 -0.28 2.09
C ASP A 28 13.29 -0.38 2.92
N ALA A 29 13.22 -1.41 3.76
CA ALA A 29 12.08 -1.69 4.62
C ALA A 29 11.88 -0.60 5.68
N ASP A 30 12.95 -0.09 6.28
CA ASP A 30 12.85 0.84 7.40
C ASP A 30 12.31 2.19 6.92
N ILE A 31 12.85 2.70 5.80
CA ILE A 31 12.37 3.94 5.16
C ILE A 31 10.91 3.80 4.73
N SER A 32 10.56 2.68 4.11
CA SER A 32 9.20 2.46 3.62
C SER A 32 8.20 2.33 4.76
N LEU A 33 8.54 1.57 5.80
CA LEU A 33 7.66 1.39 6.96
C LEU A 33 7.47 2.70 7.71
N ASP A 34 8.51 3.52 7.89
CA ASP A 34 8.38 4.85 8.49
C ASP A 34 7.41 5.73 7.69
N PHE A 35 7.56 5.76 6.37
CA PHE A 35 6.65 6.52 5.50
C PHE A 35 5.20 6.02 5.61
N TYR A 36 4.95 4.73 5.39
CA TYR A 36 3.57 4.23 5.39
C TYR A 36 2.92 4.25 6.78
N VAL A 37 3.68 4.03 7.86
CA VAL A 37 3.15 3.98 9.22
C VAL A 37 3.09 5.38 9.85
N ASN A 38 4.19 6.11 9.89
CA ASN A 38 4.27 7.37 10.64
C ASN A 38 3.83 8.57 9.81
N VAL A 39 4.13 8.59 8.51
CA VAL A 39 3.67 9.68 7.62
C VAL A 39 2.23 9.45 7.19
N LEU A 40 1.89 8.28 6.67
CA LEU A 40 0.55 8.01 6.14
C LEU A 40 -0.45 7.45 7.18
N GLY A 41 0.01 6.96 8.33
CA GLY A 41 -0.89 6.47 9.38
C GLY A 41 -1.44 5.06 9.15
N MET A 42 -0.81 4.26 8.28
CA MET A 42 -1.19 2.85 8.12
C MET A 42 -0.70 1.99 9.29
N THR A 43 -1.35 0.85 9.49
CA THR A 43 -0.91 -0.15 10.48
C THR A 43 -0.20 -1.30 9.77
N LEU A 44 0.95 -1.73 10.30
CA LEU A 44 1.58 -2.99 9.90
C LEU A 44 0.77 -4.17 10.45
N ILE A 45 -0.02 -4.79 9.59
CA ILE A 45 -0.91 -5.89 9.95
C ILE A 45 -0.13 -7.19 10.00
N LYS A 46 0.76 -7.47 9.04
CA LYS A 46 1.48 -8.76 9.00
C LYS A 46 2.86 -8.61 8.39
N LYS A 47 3.82 -9.37 8.93
CA LYS A 47 5.15 -9.57 8.36
C LYS A 47 5.35 -11.05 8.07
N LEU A 48 5.91 -11.38 6.91
CA LEU A 48 6.28 -12.74 6.53
C LEU A 48 7.70 -12.74 5.98
N ASP A 49 8.58 -13.53 6.59
CA ASP A 49 9.96 -13.72 6.12
C ASP A 49 10.07 -15.05 5.36
N PHE A 50 10.75 -15.03 4.22
CA PHE A 50 11.00 -16.21 3.38
C PHE A 50 12.50 -16.43 3.20
N PRO A 51 13.22 -17.00 4.19
CA PRO A 51 14.67 -17.07 4.15
C PRO A 51 15.26 -17.85 2.98
N SER A 52 14.60 -18.91 2.52
CA SER A 52 15.07 -19.69 1.38
C SER A 52 14.98 -18.93 0.04
N MET A 53 14.22 -17.84 -0.01
CA MET A 53 14.02 -17.00 -1.19
C MET A 53 14.53 -15.57 -0.99
N GLU A 54 15.10 -15.26 0.18
CA GLU A 54 15.71 -13.98 0.53
C GLU A 54 14.81 -12.76 0.30
N PHE A 55 13.55 -12.85 0.73
CA PHE A 55 12.65 -11.68 0.78
C PHE A 55 11.74 -11.68 1.99
N THR A 56 11.22 -10.49 2.31
CA THR A 56 10.21 -10.24 3.33
C THR A 56 9.01 -9.54 2.72
N LEU A 57 7.81 -9.90 3.18
CA LEU A 57 6.56 -9.22 2.85
C LEU A 57 6.03 -8.47 4.07
N PHE A 58 5.60 -7.23 3.86
CA PHE A 58 4.95 -6.39 4.87
C PHE A 58 3.55 -6.02 4.36
N PHE A 59 2.52 -6.37 5.12
CA PHE A 59 1.12 -6.07 4.78
C PHE A 59 0.64 -4.91 5.64
N LEU A 60 0.26 -3.82 5.00
CA LEU A 60 -0.20 -2.60 5.64
C LEU A 60 -1.62 -2.23 5.20
N GLY A 61 -2.37 -1.62 6.10
CA GLY A 61 -3.70 -1.11 5.80
C GLY A 61 -4.17 -0.09 6.84
N TYR A 62 -5.25 0.61 6.52
CA TYR A 62 -5.94 1.45 7.50
C TYR A 62 -6.92 0.59 8.30
N LEU A 63 -6.77 0.59 9.62
CA LEU A 63 -7.74 0.03 10.54
C LEU A 63 -8.62 1.15 11.08
N ARG A 64 -9.92 0.90 11.16
CA ARG A 64 -10.92 1.81 11.71
C ARG A 64 -11.38 1.32 13.08
N GLU A 65 -12.05 2.20 13.82
CA GLU A 65 -12.58 1.87 15.15
C GLU A 65 -13.57 0.70 15.12
N GLU A 66 -14.33 0.57 14.02
CA GLU A 66 -15.27 -0.53 13.81
C GLU A 66 -14.62 -1.86 13.39
N ASP A 67 -13.33 -1.85 13.03
CA ASP A 67 -12.64 -3.06 12.58
C ASP A 67 -12.31 -3.97 13.75
N LYS A 68 -12.31 -5.29 13.49
CA LYS A 68 -11.84 -6.27 14.47
C LYS A 68 -10.37 -5.99 14.80
N PRO A 69 -9.95 -6.13 16.07
CA PRO A 69 -8.54 -5.99 16.41
C PRO A 69 -7.70 -7.03 15.69
N VAL A 70 -6.46 -6.66 15.34
CA VAL A 70 -5.52 -7.59 14.71
C VAL A 70 -5.20 -8.71 15.69
N PRO A 71 -5.38 -9.99 15.34
CA PRO A 71 -5.07 -11.09 16.23
C PRO A 71 -3.56 -11.21 16.53
N ASP A 72 -3.24 -11.75 17.71
CA ASP A 72 -1.86 -12.04 18.11
C ASP A 72 -1.35 -13.37 17.52
N GLY A 73 -2.25 -14.35 17.36
CA GLY A 73 -1.92 -15.68 16.86
C GLY A 73 -1.50 -15.66 15.38
N PRO A 74 -0.43 -16.38 14.98
CA PRO A 74 0.15 -16.26 13.64
C PRO A 74 -0.80 -16.72 12.52
N GLN A 75 -1.63 -17.73 12.79
CA GLN A 75 -2.61 -18.26 11.86
C GLN A 75 -3.80 -17.30 11.72
N GLU A 76 -4.38 -16.90 12.84
CA GLU A 76 -5.51 -15.98 12.91
C GLU A 76 -5.14 -14.63 12.29
N ARG A 77 -3.91 -14.17 12.49
CA ARG A 77 -3.37 -12.96 11.87
C ARG A 77 -3.17 -13.11 10.36
N ALA A 78 -2.88 -14.32 9.86
CA ALA A 78 -2.84 -14.58 8.42
C ALA A 78 -4.24 -14.50 7.81
N GLU A 79 -5.21 -15.19 8.41
CA GLU A 79 -6.62 -15.17 7.99
C GLU A 79 -7.19 -13.74 8.05
N TYR A 80 -6.86 -13.01 9.11
CA TYR A 80 -7.21 -11.60 9.25
C TYR A 80 -6.65 -10.76 8.09
N ALA A 81 -5.34 -10.84 7.82
CA ALA A 81 -4.72 -10.06 6.75
C ALA A 81 -5.34 -10.41 5.38
N PHE A 82 -5.44 -11.68 5.04
CA PHE A 82 -5.95 -12.12 3.73
C PHE A 82 -7.47 -11.96 3.55
N SER A 83 -8.20 -11.53 4.57
CA SER A 83 -9.61 -11.13 4.48
C SER A 83 -9.83 -9.61 4.42
N GLN A 84 -8.78 -8.80 4.65
CA GLN A 84 -8.88 -7.35 4.53
C GLN A 84 -9.08 -6.90 3.07
N LYS A 85 -9.56 -5.67 2.89
CA LYS A 85 -9.65 -5.02 1.58
C LYS A 85 -8.56 -3.97 1.48
N ALA A 86 -8.10 -3.71 0.25
CA ALA A 86 -7.24 -2.56 -0.08
C ALA A 86 -5.95 -2.43 0.76
N MET A 87 -5.32 -3.54 1.10
CA MET A 87 -3.99 -3.53 1.72
C MET A 87 -2.90 -3.17 0.71
N ILE A 88 -1.79 -2.68 1.25
CA ILE A 88 -0.51 -2.59 0.56
C ILE A 88 0.37 -3.77 0.99
N GLU A 89 0.82 -4.57 0.04
CA GLU A 89 1.87 -5.56 0.24
C GLU A 89 3.20 -4.94 -0.22
N LEU A 90 4.11 -4.70 0.71
CA LEU A 90 5.47 -4.27 0.39
C LEU A 90 6.40 -5.48 0.36
N THR A 91 7.05 -5.71 -0.77
CA THR A 91 8.04 -6.78 -0.92
C THR A 91 9.45 -6.21 -0.84
N HIS A 92 10.21 -6.61 0.17
CA HIS A 92 11.61 -6.27 0.32
C HIS A 92 12.48 -7.47 -0.06
N ASN A 93 13.23 -7.34 -1.15
CA ASN A 93 14.27 -8.30 -1.49
C ASN A 93 15.53 -7.96 -0.70
N TRP A 94 16.09 -8.94 0.02
CA TRP A 94 17.15 -8.69 0.98
C TRP A 94 18.42 -8.17 0.31
N GLY A 95 19.07 -7.18 0.94
CA GLY A 95 20.32 -6.57 0.46
C GLY A 95 20.12 -5.44 -0.55
N THR A 96 18.91 -5.23 -1.08
CA THR A 96 18.63 -4.11 -1.99
C THR A 96 18.88 -2.75 -1.34
N GLU A 97 18.73 -2.64 -0.02
CA GLU A 97 19.03 -1.44 0.77
C GLU A 97 20.51 -1.08 0.78
N LYS A 98 21.41 -2.05 0.56
CA LYS A 98 22.87 -1.86 0.60
C LYS A 98 23.49 -1.56 -0.76
N ASP A 99 22.77 -1.82 -1.85
CA ASP A 99 23.24 -1.55 -3.20
C ASP A 99 22.92 -0.11 -3.62
N GLY A 100 23.89 0.79 -3.55
CA GLY A 100 23.70 2.20 -3.94
C GLY A 100 23.36 2.42 -5.43
N SER A 101 23.55 1.43 -6.29
CA SER A 101 23.20 1.51 -7.72
C SER A 101 21.79 0.99 -8.04
N PHE A 102 21.14 0.34 -7.08
CA PHE A 102 19.84 -0.30 -7.28
C PHE A 102 18.68 0.63 -6.95
N SER A 103 17.68 0.68 -7.84
CA SER A 103 16.39 1.32 -7.61
C SER A 103 15.27 0.55 -8.32
N TYR A 104 14.07 0.54 -7.74
CA TYR A 104 12.87 0.10 -8.48
C TYR A 104 12.38 1.21 -9.41
N HIS A 105 11.71 0.81 -10.49
CA HIS A 105 11.07 1.72 -11.43
C HIS A 105 9.61 1.94 -11.00
N ASP A 106 9.16 3.18 -10.95
CA ASP A 106 7.82 3.56 -10.46
C ASP A 106 6.70 3.34 -11.50
N GLY A 107 7.07 3.18 -12.78
CA GLY A 107 6.14 2.98 -13.89
C GLY A 107 5.67 4.27 -14.59
N ASN A 108 6.13 5.45 -14.14
CA ASN A 108 5.68 6.74 -14.67
C ASN A 108 6.58 7.29 -15.80
N SER A 109 7.80 6.75 -15.95
CA SER A 109 8.65 6.90 -17.15
C SER A 109 8.61 5.67 -18.06
N ASP A 110 9.20 5.74 -19.26
CA ASP A 110 9.25 4.59 -20.17
C ASP A 110 10.23 3.51 -19.65
N PRO A 111 9.85 2.22 -19.65
CA PRO A 111 8.55 1.67 -20.05
C PRO A 111 7.44 1.88 -19.01
N ARG A 112 6.33 2.50 -19.44
CA ARG A 112 5.20 2.83 -18.56
C ARG A 112 4.33 1.63 -18.21
N GLY A 113 3.64 1.69 -17.08
CA GLY A 113 2.72 0.64 -16.64
C GLY A 113 1.85 1.05 -15.44
N PHE A 114 2.25 0.64 -14.23
CA PHE A 114 1.64 1.12 -12.99
C PHE A 114 1.80 2.65 -12.88
N GLY A 115 0.81 3.33 -12.28
CA GLY A 115 0.83 4.78 -12.08
C GLY A 115 1.04 5.15 -10.61
N HIS A 116 -0.01 5.00 -9.81
CA HIS A 116 0.02 5.32 -8.38
C HIS A 116 -1.10 4.60 -7.61
N ILE A 117 -0.94 4.54 -6.30
CA ILE A 117 -2.05 4.30 -5.36
C ILE A 117 -2.71 5.62 -4.96
N GLY A 118 -3.97 5.56 -4.54
CA GLY A 118 -4.73 6.73 -4.09
C GLY A 118 -5.18 6.58 -2.65
N ILE A 119 -5.09 7.65 -1.87
CA ILE A 119 -5.59 7.73 -0.50
C ILE A 119 -6.64 8.84 -0.45
N THR A 120 -7.86 8.49 -0.05
CA THR A 120 -8.91 9.47 0.19
C THR A 120 -8.74 10.04 1.59
N VAL A 121 -8.68 11.37 1.68
CA VAL A 121 -8.56 12.11 2.94
C VAL A 121 -9.74 13.07 3.10
N PRO A 122 -10.13 13.44 4.33
CA PRO A 122 -11.22 14.39 4.56
C PRO A 122 -10.94 15.80 4.03
N ASP A 123 -9.69 16.23 4.10
CA ASP A 123 -9.21 17.53 3.64
C ASP A 123 -7.82 17.37 3.02
N VAL A 124 -7.72 17.59 1.71
CA VAL A 124 -6.46 17.44 0.96
C VAL A 124 -5.46 18.53 1.35
N TYR A 125 -5.91 19.76 1.62
CA TYR A 125 -5.01 20.87 1.97
C TYR A 125 -4.38 20.65 3.34
N ALA A 126 -5.20 20.27 4.33
CA ALA A 126 -4.68 19.97 5.67
C ALA A 126 -3.69 18.79 5.65
N ALA A 127 -3.97 17.75 4.86
CA ALA A 127 -3.06 16.62 4.69
C ALA A 127 -1.74 17.05 4.01
N CYS A 128 -1.81 17.81 2.92
CA CYS A 128 -0.63 18.31 2.22
C CYS A 128 0.24 19.22 3.10
N ASN A 129 -0.36 20.12 3.88
CA ASN A 129 0.39 20.97 4.81
C ASN A 129 1.17 20.13 5.84
N ARG A 130 0.54 19.10 6.42
CA ARG A 130 1.25 18.17 7.32
C ARG A 130 2.38 17.42 6.60
N PHE A 131 2.17 17.01 5.35
CA PHE A 131 3.21 16.34 4.57
C PHE A 131 4.39 17.27 4.26
N GLU A 132 4.15 18.55 3.97
CA GLU A 132 5.21 19.55 3.82
C GLU A 132 6.00 19.77 5.12
N GLU A 133 5.33 19.88 6.27
CA GLU A 133 5.99 19.98 7.58
C GLU A 133 6.87 18.77 7.89
N LEU A 134 6.51 17.59 7.38
CA LEU A 134 7.30 16.36 7.50
C LEU A 134 8.36 16.21 6.40
N GLY A 135 8.48 17.16 5.48
CA GLY A 135 9.47 17.15 4.40
C GLY A 135 9.20 16.11 3.30
N VAL A 136 7.95 15.72 3.09
CA VAL A 136 7.55 14.78 2.04
C VAL A 136 7.73 15.41 0.66
N GLU A 137 8.26 14.62 -0.28
CA GLU A 137 8.41 15.04 -1.68
C GLU A 137 7.07 15.04 -2.42
N PHE A 138 6.81 16.08 -3.21
CA PHE A 138 5.60 16.21 -4.04
C PHE A 138 5.93 16.17 -5.52
N VAL A 139 5.26 15.26 -6.24
CA VAL A 139 5.26 15.27 -7.72
C VAL A 139 4.37 16.40 -8.27
N LYS A 140 3.19 16.60 -7.68
CA LYS A 140 2.27 17.71 -7.96
C LYS A 140 1.79 18.29 -6.63
N ASN A 141 2.14 19.55 -6.37
CA ASN A 141 1.65 20.27 -5.19
C ASN A 141 0.40 21.10 -5.57
N GLN A 142 -0.63 21.07 -4.71
CA GLN A 142 -1.84 21.89 -4.87
C GLN A 142 -1.58 23.39 -4.64
N MET A 143 -0.50 23.78 -3.95
CA MET A 143 -0.12 25.20 -3.78
C MET A 143 0.41 25.86 -5.07
N MET A 144 0.67 25.11 -6.14
CA MET A 144 1.13 25.67 -7.42
C MET A 144 0.00 26.07 -8.37
N GLU A 145 -1.27 25.91 -7.98
CA GLU A 145 -2.44 26.23 -8.81
C GLU A 145 -3.21 27.48 -8.35
N ILE A 146 -2.60 28.35 -7.53
CA ILE A 146 -3.17 29.64 -7.08
C ILE A 146 -2.27 30.82 -7.49
#